data_AF-A0A094A2W9-F1
#
_entry.id   AF-A0A094A2W9-F1
#
_cell.length_a   1.000
_cell.length_b   1.000
_cell.length_c   1.000
_cell.angle_alpha   90.00
_cell.angle_beta   90.00
_cell.angle_gamma   90.00
#
_symmetry.space_group_name_H-M   'P 1'
#
loop_
_entity.id
_entity.type
_entity.pdbx_description
1 polymer ?
#
loop_
_entity_poly.entity_id
_entity_poly.type
_entity_poly.pdbx_seq_one_letter_code
_entity_poly.pdbx_strand_id
1 'polypeptide(L)'
;MSNSDDEYTIPLQDQRAFGAGLKRKRVQFVRSSETTTATSSSATSYGHTVSKTYLSLVLPQSSEASEGVEEQTSRTDASLTETEPQICETCSLPIPPLPSSTPHAALLAHQLSLPHSHPPSSLSRHRTGVRMLRDQGWDPDARTGLGVNGEGIRYPIKAKEKNDKLGIGATMPKPKRDVLEVRRGVGQAKNRQEKENEKGKKKKGWVKKTAEEEKRRSNRLQQLFYESEEVSKYLR
;
A
#
# COMPACT_ATOMS: atom_id res chain seq x y z
N MET A 1 29.21 -32.63 -15.23
CA MET A 1 27.97 -32.34 -15.98
C MET A 1 27.02 -31.68 -15.01
N SER A 2 26.64 -30.43 -15.29
CA SER A 2 25.98 -29.56 -14.33
C SER A 2 24.47 -29.56 -14.56
N ASN A 3 23.70 -30.18 -13.67
CA ASN A 3 22.26 -29.94 -13.64
C ASN A 3 22.00 -28.64 -12.88
N SER A 4 21.70 -27.57 -13.62
CA SER A 4 21.01 -26.41 -13.05
C SER A 4 19.53 -26.77 -12.99
N ASP A 5 19.04 -27.07 -11.78
CA ASP A 5 17.59 -27.14 -11.54
C ASP A 5 17.05 -25.71 -11.52
N ASP A 6 16.73 -25.19 -12.72
CA ASP A 6 16.14 -23.88 -12.89
C ASP A 6 14.67 -23.93 -12.45
N GLU A 7 14.44 -23.85 -11.13
CA GLU A 7 13.12 -23.93 -10.50
C GLU A 7 12.24 -22.72 -10.92
N TYR A 8 11.50 -22.92 -12.02
CA TYR A 8 10.71 -21.89 -12.69
C TYR A 8 9.55 -21.41 -11.80
N THR A 9 9.84 -20.42 -10.96
CA THR A 9 8.88 -19.82 -10.04
C THR A 9 7.88 -18.97 -10.80
N ILE A 10 6.72 -19.58 -11.12
CA ILE A 10 5.61 -18.92 -11.83
C ILE A 10 5.20 -17.64 -11.07
N PRO A 11 5.07 -16.47 -11.73
CA PRO A 11 4.61 -15.23 -11.09
C PRO A 11 3.25 -15.39 -10.40
N LEU A 12 3.05 -14.70 -9.27
CA LEU A 12 1.81 -14.73 -8.47
C LEU A 12 0.54 -14.34 -9.26
N GLN A 13 0.70 -13.67 -10.41
CA GLN A 13 -0.36 -13.31 -11.34
C GLN A 13 -0.85 -14.52 -12.15
N ASP A 14 0.05 -15.45 -12.48
CA ASP A 14 -0.20 -16.61 -13.37
C ASP A 14 -0.38 -17.91 -12.58
N GLN A 15 -0.04 -17.90 -11.28
CA GLN A 15 -0.36 -18.98 -10.36
C GLN A 15 -1.89 -19.18 -10.26
N ARG A 16 -2.34 -20.36 -10.67
CA ARG A 16 -3.74 -20.79 -10.53
C ARG A 16 -4.12 -20.87 -9.05
N ALA A 17 -5.37 -20.52 -8.74
CA ALA A 17 -5.90 -20.60 -7.37
C ALA A 17 -5.68 -22.00 -6.77
N PHE A 18 -5.39 -22.08 -5.47
CA PHE A 18 -5.06 -23.34 -4.81
C PHE A 18 -6.18 -24.38 -5.00
N GLY A 19 -5.85 -25.53 -5.58
CA GLY A 19 -6.80 -26.57 -5.97
C GLY A 19 -7.25 -26.55 -7.45
N ALA A 20 -7.04 -25.46 -8.19
CA ALA A 20 -7.37 -25.34 -9.62
C ALA A 20 -6.31 -26.04 -10.52
N GLY A 21 -6.19 -27.36 -10.36
CA GLY A 21 -5.27 -28.22 -11.11
C GLY A 21 -5.23 -29.65 -10.58
N LEU A 22 -5.46 -29.83 -9.28
CA LEU A 22 -5.58 -31.16 -8.68
C LEU A 22 -6.96 -31.75 -9.03
N LYS A 23 -7.04 -32.50 -10.14
CA LYS A 23 -8.22 -33.30 -10.53
C LYS A 23 -8.47 -34.42 -9.52
N ARG A 24 -8.95 -34.07 -8.32
CA ARG A 24 -9.51 -35.03 -7.36
C ARG A 24 -10.68 -35.70 -8.06
N LYS A 25 -10.56 -36.99 -8.37
CA LYS A 25 -11.68 -37.82 -8.84
C LYS A 25 -12.81 -37.62 -7.82
N ARG A 26 -13.98 -37.15 -8.26
CA ARG A 26 -15.15 -37.06 -7.37
C ARG A 26 -15.42 -38.47 -6.83
N VAL A 27 -15.36 -38.63 -5.51
CA VAL A 27 -15.88 -39.84 -4.87
C VAL A 27 -17.36 -39.90 -5.21
N GLN A 28 -17.80 -41.01 -5.80
CA GLN A 28 -19.22 -41.22 -6.02
C GLN A 28 -19.87 -41.51 -4.67
N PHE A 29 -20.62 -40.54 -4.16
CA PHE A 29 -21.48 -40.76 -3.01
C PHE A 29 -22.64 -41.65 -3.47
N VAL A 30 -22.50 -42.96 -3.23
CA VAL A 30 -23.62 -43.89 -3.35
C VAL A 30 -24.67 -43.46 -2.32
N ARG A 31 -25.83 -43.01 -2.81
CA ARG A 31 -26.94 -42.64 -1.95
C ARG A 31 -27.43 -43.90 -1.26
N SER A 32 -27.45 -43.92 0.07
CA SER A 32 -28.12 -44.95 0.84
C SER A 32 -29.55 -45.11 0.31
N SER A 33 -29.95 -46.33 -0.04
CA SER A 33 -31.32 -46.59 -0.46
C SER A 33 -32.30 -46.07 0.59
N GLU A 34 -33.37 -45.45 0.12
CA GLU A 34 -34.53 -45.04 0.93
C GLU A 34 -34.30 -43.90 1.94
N THR A 35 -34.34 -42.66 1.44
CA THR A 35 -35.28 -41.70 2.04
C THR A 35 -35.86 -40.77 0.97
N THR A 36 -37.17 -40.88 0.79
CA THR A 36 -37.98 -40.07 -0.11
C THR A 36 -38.49 -38.86 0.66
N THR A 37 -38.08 -37.66 0.28
CA THR A 37 -38.75 -36.43 0.73
C THR A 37 -38.60 -35.34 -0.33
N ALA A 38 -39.42 -35.45 -1.36
CA ALA A 38 -39.68 -34.33 -2.26
C ALA A 38 -40.72 -33.44 -1.58
N THR A 39 -40.31 -32.30 -1.01
CA THR A 39 -41.26 -31.29 -0.54
C THR A 39 -41.56 -30.33 -1.69
N SER A 40 -42.77 -30.43 -2.20
CA SER A 40 -43.27 -29.76 -3.38
C SER A 40 -43.21 -28.24 -3.33
N SER A 41 -42.98 -27.64 -4.50
CA SER A 41 -43.42 -26.28 -4.81
C SER A 41 -44.94 -26.16 -4.72
N SER A 42 -45.46 -25.18 -3.98
CA SER A 42 -46.68 -24.41 -4.29
C SER A 42 -47.02 -23.38 -3.21
N ALA A 43 -47.48 -22.20 -3.65
CA ALA A 43 -48.57 -21.39 -3.10
C ALA A 43 -48.27 -19.89 -3.20
N THR A 44 -49.00 -19.19 -4.08
CA THR A 44 -49.16 -17.73 -4.02
C THR A 44 -49.87 -17.39 -2.72
N SER A 45 -49.11 -17.01 -1.70
CA SER A 45 -49.62 -16.78 -0.35
C SER A 45 -50.32 -15.42 -0.21
N TYR A 46 -51.09 -15.29 0.88
CA TYR A 46 -51.71 -14.05 1.36
C TYR A 46 -50.74 -12.84 1.43
N GLY A 47 -49.43 -13.08 1.54
CA GLY A 47 -48.41 -12.02 1.46
C GLY A 47 -48.42 -11.26 0.12
N HIS A 48 -48.77 -11.92 -1.00
CA HIS A 48 -48.83 -11.28 -2.31
C HIS A 48 -50.06 -10.37 -2.49
N THR A 49 -51.15 -10.62 -1.76
CA THR A 49 -52.30 -9.69 -1.73
C THR A 49 -51.98 -8.45 -0.90
N VAL A 50 -51.31 -8.61 0.25
CA VAL A 50 -50.91 -7.50 1.12
C VAL A 50 -49.83 -6.63 0.47
N SER A 51 -48.82 -7.20 -0.20
CA SER A 51 -47.79 -6.41 -0.87
C SER A 51 -48.36 -5.51 -1.97
N LYS A 52 -49.39 -5.99 -2.69
CA LYS A 52 -50.04 -5.24 -3.78
C LYS A 52 -50.81 -4.02 -3.28
N THR A 53 -51.43 -4.08 -2.09
CA THR A 53 -52.13 -2.92 -1.50
C THR A 53 -51.18 -1.86 -0.94
N TYR A 54 -50.03 -2.26 -0.39
CA TYR A 54 -49.01 -1.31 0.04
C TYR A 54 -48.35 -0.60 -1.15
N LEU A 55 -48.09 -1.32 -2.26
CA LEU A 55 -47.52 -0.71 -3.46
C LEU A 55 -48.42 0.39 -4.06
N SER A 56 -49.75 0.21 -4.09
CA SER A 56 -50.68 1.25 -4.58
C SER A 56 -50.76 2.50 -3.69
N LEU A 57 -50.38 2.40 -2.41
CA LEU A 57 -50.35 3.54 -1.49
C LEU A 57 -49.03 4.32 -1.58
N VAL A 58 -47.91 3.62 -1.79
CA VAL A 58 -46.56 4.19 -1.80
C VAL A 58 -46.19 4.72 -3.20
N LEU A 59 -46.77 4.15 -4.25
CA LEU A 59 -46.60 4.59 -5.64
C LEU A 59 -47.98 4.91 -6.24
N PRO A 60 -48.51 6.13 -6.05
CA PRO A 60 -49.71 6.59 -6.73
C PRO A 60 -49.44 6.60 -8.23
N GLN A 61 -49.96 5.60 -8.94
CA GLN A 61 -49.75 5.47 -10.37
C GLN A 61 -50.57 6.54 -11.08
N SER A 62 -49.89 7.50 -11.73
CA SER A 62 -50.51 8.65 -12.38
C SER A 62 -51.26 8.26 -13.67
N SER A 63 -52.46 7.70 -13.50
CA SER A 63 -53.52 7.87 -14.49
C SER A 63 -54.11 9.27 -14.31
N GLU A 64 -53.83 10.16 -15.25
CA GLU A 64 -54.70 11.24 -15.73
C GLU A 64 -53.92 11.88 -16.90
N ALA A 65 -54.52 11.88 -18.09
CA ALA A 65 -54.00 12.57 -19.27
C ALA A 65 -55.09 13.53 -19.75
N SER A 66 -54.71 14.73 -20.24
CA SER A 66 -55.59 15.85 -20.68
C SER A 66 -56.39 16.50 -19.52
N GLU A 67 -56.56 17.83 -19.34
CA GLU A 67 -56.08 19.11 -19.94
C GLU A 67 -55.91 20.15 -18.79
N GLY A 68 -55.34 21.36 -18.90
CA GLY A 68 -54.62 22.05 -19.99
C GLY A 68 -54.71 23.59 -19.87
N VAL A 69 -53.56 24.31 -19.90
CA VAL A 69 -53.41 25.80 -19.91
C VAL A 69 -53.79 26.49 -18.56
N GLU A 70 -52.96 27.32 -17.92
CA GLU A 70 -52.62 28.73 -18.25
C GLU A 70 -51.21 29.15 -17.74
N GLU A 71 -50.72 30.26 -18.28
CA GLU A 71 -49.36 30.82 -18.10
C GLU A 71 -49.36 32.10 -17.23
N GLN A 72 -48.17 32.55 -16.81
CA GLN A 72 -47.85 33.90 -16.29
C GLN A 72 -48.50 34.38 -14.97
N THR A 73 -47.64 34.62 -13.98
CA THR A 73 -47.44 35.99 -13.50
C THR A 73 -46.06 36.18 -12.89
N SER A 74 -45.25 37.02 -13.51
CA SER A 74 -44.00 37.51 -12.96
C SER A 74 -44.24 38.40 -11.75
N ARG A 75 -43.56 38.12 -10.63
CA ARG A 75 -43.33 39.12 -9.57
C ARG A 75 -41.85 39.24 -9.28
N THR A 76 -41.23 40.18 -9.98
CA THR A 76 -40.06 40.88 -9.46
C THR A 76 -40.48 41.61 -8.20
N ASP A 77 -39.86 41.30 -7.07
CA ASP A 77 -39.84 42.20 -5.93
C ASP A 77 -38.39 42.39 -5.47
N ALA A 78 -37.88 43.60 -5.70
CA ALA A 78 -36.52 43.98 -5.38
C ALA A 78 -36.46 44.48 -3.94
N SER A 79 -36.50 43.55 -2.98
CA SER A 79 -36.36 43.89 -1.57
C SER A 79 -34.90 44.18 -1.22
N LEU A 80 -34.54 45.46 -1.19
CA LEU A 80 -33.30 45.94 -0.60
C LEU A 80 -33.38 45.79 0.93
N THR A 81 -32.83 44.69 1.45
CA THR A 81 -32.54 44.52 2.88
C THR A 81 -31.08 44.13 3.05
N GLU A 82 -30.46 44.59 4.14
CA GLU A 82 -29.03 44.50 4.42
C GLU A 82 -28.52 43.06 4.26
N THR A 83 -27.72 42.82 3.23
CA THR A 83 -27.29 41.46 2.90
C THR A 83 -26.22 40.98 3.87
N GLU A 84 -26.62 40.10 4.79
CA GLU A 84 -25.68 39.21 5.47
C GLU A 84 -24.80 38.50 4.43
N PRO A 85 -23.49 38.31 4.71
CA PRO A 85 -22.57 37.74 3.73
C PRO A 85 -22.97 36.29 3.43
N GLN A 86 -23.39 36.03 2.20
CA GLN A 86 -23.71 34.69 1.72
C GLN A 86 -22.50 33.77 1.93
N ILE A 87 -22.62 32.76 2.80
CA ILE A 87 -21.52 31.84 3.12
C ILE A 87 -21.56 30.67 2.15
N CYS A 88 -20.41 30.33 1.53
CA CYS A 88 -20.33 29.16 0.67
C CYS A 88 -20.26 27.86 1.48
N GLU A 89 -21.16 26.92 1.21
CA GLU A 89 -21.25 25.61 1.88
C GLU A 89 -19.95 24.78 1.78
N THR A 90 -19.18 24.92 0.69
CA THR A 90 -17.98 24.12 0.43
C THR A 90 -16.77 24.58 1.25
N CYS A 91 -16.58 25.89 1.39
CA CYS A 91 -15.38 26.47 1.99
C CYS A 91 -15.64 27.24 3.29
N SER A 92 -16.90 27.42 3.68
CA SER A 92 -17.34 28.20 4.86
C SER A 92 -16.80 29.64 4.89
N LEU A 93 -16.54 30.23 3.72
CA LEU A 93 -16.10 31.62 3.58
C LEU A 93 -17.21 32.50 3.03
N PRO A 94 -17.24 33.81 3.39
CA PRO A 94 -18.16 34.76 2.80
C PRO A 94 -17.88 34.93 1.30
N ILE A 95 -18.93 34.89 0.49
CA ILE A 95 -18.88 35.19 -0.93
C ILE A 95 -18.73 36.71 -1.08
N PRO A 96 -17.68 37.23 -1.74
CA PRO A 96 -17.54 38.66 -1.97
C PRO A 96 -18.69 39.16 -2.86
N PRO A 97 -19.30 40.33 -2.56
CA PRO A 97 -20.34 40.89 -3.40
C PRO A 97 -19.82 41.17 -4.82
N LEU A 98 -20.68 41.00 -5.83
CA LEU A 98 -20.40 41.46 -7.20
C LEU A 98 -20.08 42.97 -7.16
N PRO A 99 -19.04 43.46 -7.87
CA PRO A 99 -18.52 42.92 -9.12
C PRO A 99 -17.05 42.44 -9.03
N SER A 100 -16.76 41.45 -8.19
CA SER A 100 -15.49 40.70 -8.32
C SER A 100 -15.39 40.06 -9.70
N SER A 101 -14.38 40.45 -10.49
CA SER A 101 -14.12 39.91 -11.85
C SER A 101 -13.90 38.39 -11.84
N THR A 102 -13.41 37.84 -10.73
CA THR A 102 -13.34 36.39 -10.49
C THR A 102 -14.55 35.93 -9.67
N PRO A 103 -15.26 34.87 -10.10
CA PRO A 103 -16.29 34.25 -9.28
C PRO A 103 -15.65 33.58 -8.06
N HIS A 104 -16.37 33.53 -6.93
CA HIS A 104 -15.90 32.89 -5.69
C HIS A 104 -15.38 31.45 -5.93
N ALA A 105 -16.02 30.69 -6.82
CA ALA A 105 -15.63 29.32 -7.18
C ALA A 105 -14.23 29.22 -7.85
N ALA A 106 -13.73 30.31 -8.45
CA ALA A 106 -12.38 30.37 -9.04
C ALA A 106 -11.31 30.81 -8.03
N LEU A 107 -11.68 31.19 -6.80
CA LEU A 107 -10.72 31.54 -5.76
C LEU A 107 -10.00 30.29 -5.24
N LEU A 108 -8.70 30.40 -5.01
CA LEU A 108 -7.87 29.29 -4.52
C LEU A 108 -8.42 28.67 -3.23
N ALA A 109 -8.99 29.47 -2.33
CA ALA A 109 -9.60 28.97 -1.09
C ALA A 109 -10.80 28.03 -1.35
N HIS A 110 -11.65 28.36 -2.34
CA HIS A 110 -12.74 27.49 -2.76
C HIS A 110 -12.20 26.23 -3.45
N GLN A 111 -11.27 26.40 -4.41
CA GLN A 111 -10.66 25.27 -5.13
C GLN A 111 -9.94 24.28 -4.20
N LEU A 112 -9.27 24.77 -3.15
CA LEU A 112 -8.60 23.95 -2.14
C LEU A 112 -9.56 23.29 -1.13
N SER A 113 -10.80 23.76 -1.03
CA SER A 113 -11.85 23.16 -0.18
C SER A 113 -12.62 22.02 -0.85
N LEU A 114 -12.59 21.94 -2.19
CA LEU A 114 -13.28 20.90 -2.95
C LEU A 114 -12.76 19.49 -2.59
N PRO A 115 -13.59 18.44 -2.70
CA PRO A 115 -13.14 17.06 -2.56
C PRO A 115 -12.15 16.72 -3.68
N HIS A 116 -10.86 16.68 -3.35
CA HIS A 116 -9.79 16.42 -4.32
C HIS A 116 -9.83 14.96 -4.76
N SER A 117 -9.83 14.73 -6.08
CA SER A 117 -9.58 13.39 -6.61
C SER A 117 -8.18 12.93 -6.19
N HIS A 118 -8.10 11.76 -5.59
CA HIS A 118 -6.83 11.16 -5.21
C HIS A 118 -6.24 10.39 -6.38
N PRO A 119 -4.91 10.40 -6.57
CA PRO A 119 -4.28 9.56 -7.58
C PRO A 119 -4.58 8.08 -7.26
N PRO A 120 -4.85 7.26 -8.28
CA PRO A 120 -5.16 5.85 -8.09
C PRO A 120 -4.03 5.15 -7.33
N SER A 121 -4.38 4.23 -6.44
CA SER A 121 -3.45 3.40 -5.70
C SER A 121 -2.47 2.68 -6.64
N SER A 122 -1.23 2.49 -6.20
CA SER A 122 -0.19 1.78 -6.96
C SER A 122 -0.42 0.26 -7.06
N LEU A 123 -1.49 -0.26 -6.45
CA LEU A 123 -1.86 -1.66 -6.51
C LEU A 123 -2.51 -2.00 -7.86
N SER A 124 -1.89 -2.90 -8.62
CA SER A 124 -2.45 -3.34 -9.90
C SER A 124 -3.70 -4.19 -9.70
N ARG A 125 -4.83 -3.75 -10.27
CA ARG A 125 -6.17 -4.34 -10.09
C ARG A 125 -6.29 -5.79 -10.60
N HIS A 126 -5.34 -6.23 -11.43
CA HIS A 126 -5.19 -7.59 -11.96
C HIS A 126 -4.70 -8.61 -10.92
N ARG A 127 -3.99 -8.20 -9.86
CA ARG A 127 -3.44 -9.14 -8.87
C ARG A 127 -4.58 -9.91 -8.19
N THR A 128 -4.47 -11.24 -8.16
CA THR A 128 -5.50 -12.15 -7.63
C THR A 128 -6.00 -11.76 -6.24
N GLY A 129 -5.11 -11.38 -5.32
CA GLY A 129 -5.51 -10.90 -3.98
C GLY A 129 -6.28 -9.58 -4.00
N VAL A 130 -5.92 -8.63 -4.88
CA VAL A 130 -6.65 -7.35 -5.03
C VAL A 130 -8.01 -7.58 -5.69
N ARG A 131 -8.12 -8.55 -6.60
CA ARG A 131 -9.41 -8.98 -7.19
C ARG A 131 -10.31 -9.59 -6.12
N MET A 132 -9.81 -10.58 -5.36
CA MET A 132 -10.57 -11.21 -4.27
C MET A 132 -11.07 -10.21 -3.22
N LEU A 133 -10.26 -9.20 -2.86
CA LEU A 133 -10.69 -8.13 -1.95
C LEU A 133 -11.79 -7.25 -2.57
N ARG A 134 -11.68 -6.89 -3.86
CA ARG A 134 -12.75 -6.16 -4.57
C ARG A 134 -14.04 -6.96 -4.67
N ASP A 135 -13.96 -8.26 -4.91
CA ASP A 135 -15.11 -9.17 -4.96
C ASP A 135 -15.83 -9.24 -3.59
N GLN A 136 -15.13 -8.91 -2.50
CA GLN A 136 -15.67 -8.75 -1.13
C GLN A 136 -16.08 -7.30 -0.80
N GLY A 137 -16.09 -6.38 -1.77
CA GLY A 137 -16.49 -4.99 -1.60
C GLY A 137 -15.38 -4.03 -1.13
N TRP A 138 -14.12 -4.47 -1.02
CA TRP A 138 -13.02 -3.58 -0.67
C TRP A 138 -12.47 -2.82 -1.89
N ASP A 139 -12.55 -1.50 -1.86
CA ASP A 139 -12.00 -0.63 -2.89
C ASP A 139 -10.56 -0.19 -2.56
N PRO A 140 -9.56 -0.49 -3.42
CA PRO A 140 -8.18 -0.06 -3.20
C PRO A 140 -7.97 1.47 -3.25
N ASP A 141 -8.90 2.24 -3.83
CA ASP A 141 -8.78 3.69 -3.99
C ASP A 141 -9.53 4.49 -2.91
N ALA A 142 -10.49 3.89 -2.20
CA ALA A 142 -11.25 4.49 -1.10
C ALA A 142 -10.41 4.95 0.11
N ARG A 143 -9.13 4.55 0.21
CA ARG A 143 -8.20 4.91 1.31
C ARG A 143 -8.72 4.54 2.71
N THR A 144 -9.64 3.59 2.81
CA THR A 144 -10.13 3.01 4.06
C THR A 144 -9.34 1.76 4.44
N GLY A 145 -9.38 1.38 5.72
CA GLY A 145 -8.86 0.10 6.20
C GLY A 145 -9.79 -1.07 5.86
N LEU A 146 -9.40 -2.27 6.28
CA LEU A 146 -10.30 -3.42 6.36
C LEU A 146 -11.07 -3.35 7.69
N GLY A 147 -12.36 -3.69 7.70
CA GLY A 147 -13.20 -3.57 8.90
C GLY A 147 -14.61 -3.10 8.54
N VAL A 148 -15.52 -3.07 9.51
CA VAL A 148 -16.94 -2.73 9.24
C VAL A 148 -17.08 -1.24 8.88
N ASN A 149 -16.32 -0.38 9.56
CA ASN A 149 -16.23 1.06 9.28
C ASN A 149 -14.90 1.42 8.62
N GLY A 150 -14.15 0.43 8.11
CA GLY A 150 -12.81 0.60 7.58
C GLY A 150 -11.74 0.95 8.63
N GLU A 151 -11.93 0.56 9.89
CA GLU A 151 -11.06 0.89 11.03
C GLU A 151 -9.66 0.23 11.02
N GLY A 152 -9.43 -0.80 10.19
CA GLY A 152 -8.19 -1.57 10.20
C GLY A 152 -6.98 -0.86 9.61
N ILE A 153 -5.80 -1.45 9.86
CA ILE A 153 -4.53 -0.91 9.36
C ILE A 153 -4.46 -0.93 7.82
N ARG A 154 -4.22 0.24 7.24
CA ARG A 154 -4.11 0.42 5.77
C ARG A 154 -2.78 -0.01 5.18
N TYR A 155 -1.72 -0.02 5.99
CA TYR A 155 -0.35 -0.30 5.56
C TYR A 155 0.27 -1.37 6.48
N PRO A 156 1.09 -2.29 5.94
CA PRO A 156 1.79 -3.28 6.75
C PRO A 156 2.67 -2.63 7.84
N ILE A 157 2.63 -3.21 9.04
CA ILE A 157 3.48 -2.77 10.15
C ILE A 157 4.93 -3.11 9.82
N LYS A 158 5.82 -2.10 9.85
CA LYS A 158 7.25 -2.29 9.65
C LYS A 158 7.88 -2.88 10.92
N ALA A 159 8.24 -4.15 10.88
CA ALA A 159 9.00 -4.80 11.95
C ALA A 159 10.38 -4.14 12.12
N LYS A 160 10.87 -4.08 13.36
CA LYS A 160 12.25 -3.68 13.67
C LYS A 160 13.10 -4.94 13.80
N GLU A 161 14.13 -5.04 12.97
CA GLU A 161 15.09 -6.14 13.03
C GLU A 161 15.84 -6.13 14.37
N LYS A 162 15.94 -7.29 15.01
CA LYS A 162 16.71 -7.47 16.23
C LYS A 162 18.08 -8.04 15.90
N ASN A 163 19.08 -7.17 15.91
CA ASN A 163 20.48 -7.54 15.65
C ASN A 163 21.22 -8.08 16.90
N ASP A 164 20.57 -8.09 18.06
CA ASP A 164 21.14 -8.53 19.33
C ASP A 164 20.94 -10.03 19.58
N LYS A 165 22.00 -10.71 20.02
CA LYS A 165 21.97 -12.12 20.47
C LYS A 165 21.28 -12.35 21.82
N LEU A 166 20.83 -11.29 22.49
CA LEU A 166 20.17 -11.36 23.79
C LEU A 166 18.76 -11.97 23.67
N GLY A 167 18.20 -12.46 24.77
CA GLY A 167 16.81 -12.94 24.84
C GLY A 167 15.79 -11.85 24.48
N ILE A 168 14.57 -12.22 24.09
CA ILE A 168 13.46 -11.26 23.95
C ILE A 168 13.14 -10.73 25.36
N GLY A 169 13.01 -9.40 25.51
CA GLY A 169 12.84 -8.75 26.81
C GLY A 169 14.12 -8.50 27.62
N ALA A 170 15.25 -9.11 27.25
CA ALA A 170 16.54 -8.87 27.92
C ALA A 170 17.09 -7.48 27.54
N THR A 171 16.93 -6.50 28.43
CA THR A 171 17.51 -5.17 28.28
C THR A 171 18.94 -5.15 28.82
N MET A 172 19.90 -4.62 28.04
CA MET A 172 21.19 -4.28 28.64
C MET A 172 20.98 -3.15 29.66
N PRO A 173 21.61 -3.21 30.84
CA PRO A 173 21.56 -2.11 31.79
C PRO A 173 22.09 -0.85 31.11
N LYS A 174 21.25 0.18 31.01
CA LYS A 174 21.67 1.49 30.51
C LYS A 174 22.78 1.98 31.44
N PRO A 175 24.00 2.26 30.96
CA PRO A 175 25.05 2.79 31.83
C PRO A 175 24.54 4.11 32.41
N LYS A 176 24.52 4.19 33.75
CA LYS A 176 24.22 5.45 34.45
C LYS A 176 25.25 6.48 34.02
N ARG A 177 24.81 7.70 33.72
CA ARG A 177 25.63 8.74 33.07
C ARG A 177 26.48 9.52 34.07
N ASP A 178 27.00 8.83 35.06
CA ASP A 178 27.77 9.42 36.14
C ASP A 178 29.17 8.81 36.10
N VAL A 179 30.17 9.68 35.98
CA VAL A 179 31.62 9.41 35.93
C VAL A 179 32.15 8.89 34.57
N LEU A 180 33.02 9.73 33.97
CA LEU A 180 33.92 9.52 32.83
C LEU A 180 33.36 9.54 31.39
N GLU A 181 33.58 10.68 30.73
CA GLU A 181 33.52 10.88 29.27
C GLU A 181 34.63 10.12 28.50
N VAL A 182 34.69 8.78 28.60
CA VAL A 182 35.75 7.98 27.94
C VAL A 182 35.18 6.97 26.91
N ARG A 183 33.85 6.81 26.81
CA ARG A 183 33.23 5.86 25.86
C ARG A 183 32.20 6.44 24.90
N ARG A 184 32.59 7.50 24.20
CA ARG A 184 32.02 7.81 22.87
C ARG A 184 32.39 6.68 21.90
N GLY A 185 31.40 5.88 21.45
CA GLY A 185 31.48 5.26 20.12
C GLY A 185 31.31 3.74 19.96
N VAL A 186 31.10 2.93 21.00
CA VAL A 186 31.02 1.45 20.82
C VAL A 186 29.84 1.03 19.92
N GLY A 187 28.70 1.72 19.99
CA GLY A 187 27.54 1.48 19.10
C GLY A 187 27.61 2.13 17.71
N GLN A 188 28.53 3.06 17.48
CA GLN A 188 28.70 3.76 16.19
C GLN A 188 29.95 3.31 15.42
N ALA A 189 30.82 2.51 16.02
CA ALA A 189 32.10 2.09 15.44
C ALA A 189 31.95 1.42 14.07
N LYS A 190 31.02 0.46 13.90
CA LYS A 190 30.85 -0.28 12.64
C LYS A 190 30.47 0.64 11.47
N ASN A 191 29.44 1.48 11.67
CA ASN A 191 28.95 2.40 10.62
C ASN A 191 29.95 3.54 10.32
N ARG A 192 30.80 3.90 11.29
CA ARG A 192 31.91 4.83 11.06
C ARG A 192 33.06 4.20 10.29
N GLN A 193 33.48 2.98 10.64
CA GLN A 193 34.55 2.27 9.92
C GLN A 193 34.19 1.99 8.46
N GLU A 194 32.95 1.60 8.14
CA GLU A 194 32.53 1.46 6.74
C GLU A 194 32.61 2.79 5.99
N LYS A 195 32.13 3.90 6.57
CA LYS A 195 32.24 5.23 5.96
C LYS A 195 33.68 5.76 5.84
N GLU A 196 34.58 5.42 6.77
CA GLU A 196 36.01 5.76 6.67
C GLU A 196 36.71 4.91 5.59
N ASN A 197 36.42 3.60 5.53
CA ASN A 197 36.95 2.70 4.49
C ASN A 197 36.44 3.07 3.09
N GLU A 198 35.17 3.44 2.95
CA GLU A 198 34.60 3.89 1.67
C GLU A 198 35.20 5.25 1.22
N LYS A 199 35.43 6.17 2.16
CA LYS A 199 36.15 7.44 1.90
C LYS A 199 37.62 7.21 1.54
N GLY A 200 38.28 6.21 2.13
CA GLY A 200 39.64 5.79 1.78
C GLY A 200 39.73 5.25 0.35
N LYS A 201 38.81 4.35 -0.02
CA LYS A 201 38.70 3.74 -1.36
C LYS A 201 38.43 4.75 -2.48
N LYS A 202 37.81 5.91 -2.18
CA LYS A 202 37.50 6.97 -3.17
C LYS A 202 38.68 7.87 -3.55
N LYS A 203 39.87 7.72 -2.95
CA LYS A 203 41.07 8.46 -3.38
C LYS A 203 41.67 7.85 -4.66
N LYS A 204 41.66 8.60 -5.77
CA LYS A 204 42.23 8.24 -7.10
C LYS A 204 43.75 7.95 -7.01
N GLY A 205 44.11 6.76 -6.55
CA GLY A 205 45.49 6.35 -6.32
C GLY A 205 45.65 5.22 -5.29
N TRP A 206 44.65 4.99 -4.42
CA TRP A 206 44.71 3.93 -3.40
C TRP A 206 44.97 2.55 -4.01
N VAL A 207 44.22 2.17 -5.06
CA VAL A 207 44.34 0.88 -5.77
C VAL A 207 45.74 0.67 -6.38
N LYS A 208 46.36 1.74 -6.92
CA LYS A 208 47.73 1.66 -7.44
C LYS A 208 48.74 1.43 -6.31
N LYS A 209 48.59 2.14 -5.19
CA LYS A 209 49.48 2.02 -4.02
C LYS A 209 49.39 0.63 -3.38
N THR A 210 48.19 0.08 -3.20
CA THR A 210 48.03 -1.28 -2.64
C THR A 210 48.60 -2.34 -3.56
N ALA A 211 48.37 -2.24 -4.87
CA ALA A 211 48.93 -3.20 -5.84
C ALA A 211 50.46 -3.13 -5.94
N GLU A 212 51.06 -1.94 -5.78
CA GLU A 212 52.52 -1.81 -5.72
C GLU A 212 53.08 -2.40 -4.40
N GLU A 213 52.40 -2.20 -3.28
CA GLU A 213 52.79 -2.78 -2.00
C GLU A 213 52.68 -4.32 -2.00
N GLU A 214 51.64 -4.88 -2.61
CA GLU A 214 51.49 -6.31 -2.84
C GLU A 214 52.63 -6.87 -3.71
N LYS A 215 53.00 -6.18 -4.81
CA LYS A 215 54.15 -6.56 -5.65
C LYS A 215 55.48 -6.49 -4.89
N ARG A 216 55.68 -5.49 -4.02
CA ARG A 216 56.88 -5.40 -3.17
C ARG A 216 56.93 -6.54 -2.16
N ARG A 217 55.79 -6.94 -1.59
CA ARG A 217 55.68 -8.10 -0.68
C ARG A 217 55.91 -9.42 -1.42
N SER A 218 55.36 -9.61 -2.62
CA SER A 218 55.60 -10.81 -3.42
C SER A 218 57.06 -10.93 -3.85
N ASN A 219 57.68 -9.84 -4.31
CA ASN A 219 59.11 -9.84 -4.67
C ASN A 219 60.00 -10.14 -3.46
N ARG A 220 59.67 -9.60 -2.27
CA ARG A 220 60.41 -9.90 -1.04
C ARG A 220 60.29 -11.38 -0.62
N LEU A 221 59.11 -11.98 -0.78
CA LEU A 221 58.92 -13.42 -0.55
C LEU A 221 59.65 -14.25 -1.62
N GLN A 222 59.57 -13.87 -2.88
CA GLN A 222 60.29 -14.53 -3.97
C GLN A 222 61.80 -14.49 -3.75
N GLN A 223 62.34 -13.34 -3.32
CA GLN A 223 63.74 -13.23 -2.93
C GLN A 223 64.07 -14.20 -1.79
N LEU A 224 63.32 -14.20 -0.68
CA LEU A 224 63.56 -15.12 0.43
C LEU A 224 63.41 -16.63 0.08
N PHE A 225 62.63 -16.97 -0.95
CA PHE A 225 62.44 -18.36 -1.39
C PHE A 225 63.43 -18.84 -2.45
N TYR A 226 63.97 -17.96 -3.28
CA TYR A 226 64.84 -18.31 -4.42
C TYR A 226 66.27 -17.77 -4.31
N GLU A 227 66.57 -16.85 -3.40
CA GLU A 227 67.93 -16.45 -3.04
C GLU A 227 68.55 -17.52 -2.15
N SER A 228 69.03 -18.59 -2.77
CA SER A 228 69.81 -19.63 -2.10
C SER A 228 71.18 -19.07 -1.70
N GLU A 229 71.51 -19.22 -0.42
CA GLU A 229 72.79 -18.76 0.17
C GLU A 229 74.01 -19.41 -0.52
N GLU A 230 73.84 -20.59 -1.12
CA GLU A 230 74.86 -21.26 -1.92
C GLU A 230 75.14 -20.53 -3.24
N VAL A 231 74.11 -20.04 -3.96
CA VAL A 231 74.29 -19.37 -5.26
C VAL A 231 74.82 -17.94 -5.08
N SER A 232 74.37 -17.22 -4.04
CA SER A 232 74.87 -15.87 -3.75
C SER A 232 76.36 -15.86 -3.35
N LYS A 233 76.87 -16.97 -2.81
CA LYS A 233 78.29 -17.17 -2.48
C LYS A 233 79.21 -17.25 -3.71
N TYR A 234 78.70 -17.63 -4.88
CA TYR A 234 79.48 -17.77 -6.12
C TYR A 234 79.26 -16.62 -7.13
N LEU A 235 78.41 -15.64 -6.82
CA LEU A 235 78.09 -14.48 -7.68
C LEU A 235 78.87 -13.21 -7.31
N ARG A 236 80.09 -13.34 -6.78
CA ARG A 236 80.90 -12.22 -6.26
C ARG A 236 82.34 -12.24 -6.76
#